data_AF-X1GF05-F1
#
_entry.id   AF-X1GF05-F1
#
_cell.length_a   1.000
_cell.length_b   1.000
_cell.length_c   1.000
_cell.angle_alpha   90.00
_cell.angle_beta   90.00
_cell.angle_gamma   90.00
#
_symmetry.space_group_name_H-M   'P 1'
#
loop_
_entity.id
_entity.type
_entity.pdbx_description
1 polymer ?
#
loop_
_entity_poly.entity_id
_entity_poly.type
_entity_poly.pdbx_seq_one_letter_code
_entity_poly.pdbx_strand_id
1 'polypeptide(L)' 'MKKIDILAFGAHCDDVELACGGFLLKMKELGWTTGIIDLTRGEMNSKATPEIIVEEA' A
#
# COMPACT_ATOMS: atom_id res chain seq x y z
N MET A 1 17.22 5.02 13.27
CA MET A 1 15.86 4.82 12.73
C MET A 1 15.82 5.42 11.33
N LYS A 2 15.37 4.67 10.32
CA LYS A 2 15.09 5.25 8.99
C LYS A 2 13.79 6.04 9.10
N LYS A 3 13.83 7.33 8.77
CA LYS A 3 12.64 8.19 8.70
C LYS A 3 11.88 7.86 7.42
N ILE A 4 10.55 7.84 7.49
CA ILE A 4 9.68 7.80 6.31
C ILE A 4 9.13 9.21 6.13
N ASP A 5 9.30 9.77 4.93
CA ASP A 5 8.85 11.13 4.63
C ASP A 5 7.35 11.15 4.28
N ILE A 6 6.86 10.09 3.63
CA ILE A 6 5.46 9.96 3.21
C ILE A 6 4.95 8.56 3.56
N LEU A 7 3.88 8.51 4.36
CA LEU A 7 3.23 7.28 4.79
C LEU A 7 1.76 7.32 4.38
N ALA A 8 1.34 6.39 3.53
CA ALA A 8 -0.03 6.27 3.07
C ALA A 8 -0.74 5.13 3.79
N PHE A 9 -2.02 5.34 4.11
CA PHE A 9 -2.84 4.36 4.83
C PHE A 9 -4.00 3.92 3.94
N GLY A 10 -4.12 2.60 3.74
CA GLY A 10 -5.24 1.93 3.07
C GLY A 10 -6.08 1.17 4.08
N ALA A 11 -7.38 1.01 3.82
CA ALA A 11 -8.20 0.13 4.65
C ALA A 11 -7.88 -1.34 4.34
N HIS A 12 -7.65 -1.66 3.07
CA HIS A 12 -7.28 -2.98 2.57
C HIS A 12 -6.12 -2.86 1.58
N CYS A 13 -5.49 -3.98 1.23
CA CYS A 13 -4.51 -4.00 0.14
C CYS A 13 -5.15 -3.46 -1.14
N ASP A 14 -4.37 -2.78 -1.99
CA ASP A 14 -4.79 -2.10 -3.23
C ASP A 14 -5.34 -0.66 -3.09
N ASP A 15 -5.88 -0.27 -1.94
CA ASP A 15 -6.52 1.04 -1.77
C ASP A 15 -5.56 2.18 -2.10
N VAL A 16 -4.31 2.05 -1.64
CA VAL A 16 -3.29 3.09 -1.79
C VAL A 16 -2.72 3.11 -3.20
N GLU A 17 -2.51 1.95 -3.80
CA GLU A 17 -2.04 1.78 -5.17
C GLU A 17 -3.04 2.39 -6.15
N LEU A 18 -4.34 2.10 -5.97
CA LEU A 18 -5.43 2.61 -6.79
C LEU A 18 -5.61 4.11 -6.63
N ALA A 19 -5.58 4.64 -5.40
CA ALA A 19 -5.84 6.05 -5.14
C ALA A 19 -4.64 6.95 -5.45
N CYS A 20 -3.41 6.51 -5.13
CA CYS A 20 -2.24 7.38 -5.15
C CYS A 20 -0.90 6.68 -5.48
N GLY A 21 -0.90 5.48 -6.05
CA GLY A 21 0.33 4.77 -6.42
C GLY A 21 1.26 5.59 -7.32
N GLY A 22 0.71 6.31 -8.30
CA GLY A 22 1.48 7.22 -9.16
C GLY A 22 2.15 8.38 -8.42
N PHE A 23 1.50 8.91 -7.37
CA PHE A 23 2.08 9.95 -6.52
C PHE A 23 3.24 9.40 -5.69
N LEU A 24 3.07 8.23 -5.06
CA LEU A 24 4.12 7.58 -4.27
C LEU A 24 5.35 7.23 -5.13
N LEU A 25 5.12 6.74 -6.35
CA LEU A 25 6.19 6.52 -7.34
C LEU A 25 6.91 7.84 -7.66
N LYS A 26 6.17 8.92 -7.91
CA LYS A 26 6.79 10.20 -8.24
C LYS A 26 7.63 10.75 -7.09
N MET A 27 7.18 10.61 -5.85
CA MET A 27 7.93 11.05 -4.68
C MET A 27 9.19 10.23 -4.48
N LYS A 28 9.11 8.91 -4.72
CA LYS A 28 10.28 8.02 -4.70
C LYS A 28 11.31 8.43 -5.76
N GLU A 29 10.90 8.76 -6.99
CA GLU A 29 11.80 9.30 -8.04
C GLU A 29 12.51 10.58 -7.61
N LEU A 30 11.84 11.43 -6.83
CA LEU A 30 12.40 12.67 -6.29
C LEU A 30 13.30 12.44 -5.06
N GLY A 31 13.54 11.19 -4.67
CA GLY A 31 14.43 10.83 -3.56
C GLY A 31 13.76 10.77 -2.18
N TRP A 32 12.43 10.87 -2.12
CA TRP A 32 11.68 10.78 -0.86
C TRP A 32 11.52 9.32 -0.44
N THR A 33 11.52 9.08 0.87
CA THR A 33 11.17 7.77 1.42
C THR A 33 9.66 7.63 1.56
N THR A 34 9.09 6.63 0.90
CA THR A 34 7.64 6.36 0.91
C THR A 34 7.34 5.01 1.56
N GLY A 35 6.16 4.89 2.18
CA GLY A 35 5.66 3.64 2.76
C GLY A 35 4.14 3.56 2.71
N ILE A 36 3.61 2.34 2.76
CA ILE A 36 2.18 2.03 2.76
C ILE A 36 1.88 1.21 4.03
N ILE A 37 0.72 1.46 4.62
CA ILE A 37 0.15 0.65 5.70
C ILE A 37 -1.28 0.27 5.32
N ASP A 38 -1.50 -1.02 5.18
CA ASP A 38 -2.83 -1.58 5.10
C ASP A 38 -3.33 -1.89 6.51
N LEU A 39 -4.49 -1.36 6.86
CA LEU A 39 -5.08 -1.53 8.18
C LEU A 39 -5.68 -2.93 8.38
N THR A 40 -6.08 -3.57 7.28
CA THR A 40 -6.63 -4.93 7.26
C THR A 40 -5.99 -5.73 6.14
N ARG A 41 -6.15 -7.06 6.20
CA ARG A 41 -5.66 -7.97 5.17
C ARG A 41 -6.72 -8.25 4.10
N GLY A 42 -7.79 -7.46 3.99
CA GLY A 42 -8.81 -7.72 2.97
C GLY A 42 -9.55 -9.05 3.12
N GLU A 43 -9.63 -9.63 4.32
CA GLU A 43 -10.10 -11.01 4.56
C GLU A 43 -11.56 -11.30 4.10
N MET A 44 -12.35 -10.26 3.84
CA MET A 44 -13.70 -10.35 3.28
C MET A 44 -13.75 -10.16 1.76
N ASN A 45 -12.61 -10.20 1.06
CA ASN A 45 -12.55 -10.12 -0.39
C ASN A 45 -13.29 -11.31 -1.01
N SER A 46 -14.34 -11.02 -1.79
CA SER A 46 -15.20 -12.05 -2.41
C SER A 46 -14.53 -12.76 -3.59
N LYS A 47 -13.38 -12.27 -4.06
CA LYS A 47 -12.68 -12.76 -5.26
C LYS A 47 -11.30 -13.36 -4.98
N ALA A 48 -10.77 -13.21 -3.77
CA ALA A 48 -9.42 -13.66 -3.42
C ALA A 48 -9.47 -14.59 -2.20
N THR A 49 -8.56 -15.58 -2.16
CA THR A 49 -8.34 -16.40 -0.96
C THR A 49 -7.33 -15.71 -0.04
N PRO A 50 -7.28 -16.05 1.26
CA PRO A 50 -6.30 -15.46 2.19
C PRO A 50 -4.85 -15.56 1.71
N GLU A 51 -4.50 -16.64 1.00
CA GLU A 51 -3.18 -16.85 0.42
C GLU A 51 -2.88 -15.83 -0.68
N ILE A 52 -3.85 -15.59 -1.57
CA ILE A 52 -3.72 -14.64 -2.68
C ILE A 52 -3.57 -13.20 -2.15
N ILE A 53 -4.35 -12.84 -1.12
CA ILE A 53 -4.29 -11.48 -0.57
C ILE A 53 -2.92 -11.15 0.05
N VAL A 54 -2.27 -12.15 0.66
CA VAL A 54 -0.91 -11.97 1.23
C VAL A 54 0.16 -11.93 0.14
N GLU A 55 -0.06 -12.56 -1.01
CA GLU A 55 0.89 -12.53 -2.13
C GLU A 55 0.81 -11.23 -2.94
N GLU A 56 -0.37 -10.61 -3.02
CA GLU A 56 -0.61 -9.38 -3.79
C GLU A 56 -0.21 -8.08 -3.05
N ALA A 57 -0.13 -8.11 -1.72
CA ALA A 57 0.27 -6.97 -0.87
C ALA A 57 1.79 -6.89 -0.67
#